data_AF-A0A2V5KRI8-F1
#
_entry.id   AF-A0A2V5KRI8-F1
#
_cell.length_a   1.000
_cell.length_b   1.000
_cell.length_c   1.000
_cell.angle_alpha   90.00
_cell.angle_beta   90.00
_cell.angle_gamma   90.00
#
_symmetry.space_group_name_H-M   'P 1'
#
loop_
_entity.id
_entity.type
_entity.pdbx_description
1 polymer ?
#
loop_
_entity_poly.entity_id
_entity_poly.type
_entity_poly.pdbx_seq_one_letter_code
_entity_poly.pdbx_strand_id
1 'polypeptide(L)' 'QALQAVIAAGGGVVGKIATTELPGVGVLRVVYARDPEGNIVELQKWS' A
#
# COMPACT_ATOMS: atom_id res chain seq x y z
N GLN A 1 -2.65 8.38 -0.85
CA GLN A 1 -2.30 8.92 -2.18
C GLN A 1 -1.63 7.86 -3.05
N ALA A 2 -0.58 7.17 -2.61
CA ALA A 2 0.10 6.12 -3.42
C ALA A 2 -0.83 5.06 -4.03
N LEU A 3 -1.68 4.40 -3.23
CA LEU A 3 -2.62 3.39 -3.75
C LEU A 3 -3.57 3.95 -4.83
N GLN A 4 -4.05 5.19 -4.66
CA GLN A 4 -4.92 5.83 -5.64
C GLN A 4 -4.17 6.13 -6.96
N ALA A 5 -2.89 6.48 -6.89
CA ALA A 5 -2.06 6.64 -8.08
C ALA A 5 -1.86 5.31 -8.82
N VAL A 6 -1.65 4.21 -8.10
CA VAL A 6 -1.57 2.86 -8.71
C VAL A 6 -2.86 2.50 -9.43
N ILE A 7 -4.02 2.72 -8.79
CA ILE A 7 -5.33 2.45 -9.40
C ILE A 7 -5.54 3.34 -10.63
N ALA A 8 -5.22 4.64 -10.55
CA ALA A 8 -5.36 5.57 -11.67
C ALA A 8 -4.46 5.22 -12.86
N ALA A 9 -3.32 4.56 -12.62
CA ALA A 9 -2.42 4.09 -13.67
C ALA A 9 -2.87 2.77 -14.33
N GLY A 10 -4.01 2.19 -13.92
CA GLY A 10 -4.50 0.90 -14.42
C GLY A 10 -4.14 -0.30 -13.56
N GLY A 11 -3.55 -0.08 -12.38
CA GLY A 11 -3.33 -1.11 -11.37
C GLY A 11 -4.58 -1.43 -10.55
N GLY A 12 -4.41 -2.21 -9.48
CA GLY A 12 -5.50 -2.64 -8.61
C GLY A 12 -5.09 -2.82 -7.15
N VAL A 13 -6.07 -2.98 -6.27
CA VAL A 13 -5.82 -3.28 -4.85
C VAL A 13 -5.88 -4.79 -4.60
N VAL A 14 -4.98 -5.30 -3.76
CA VAL A 14 -4.99 -6.67 -3.26
C VAL A 14 -5.24 -6.63 -1.76
N GLY A 15 -6.49 -6.83 -1.35
CA GLY A 15 -6.90 -6.81 0.05
C GLY A 15 -7.25 -5.41 0.56
N LYS A 16 -6.87 -5.12 1.81
CA LYS A 16 -7.21 -3.87 2.53
C LYS A 16 -5.94 -3.27 3.13
N ILE A 17 -5.99 -1.97 3.43
CA ILE A 17 -4.92 -1.31 4.18
C ILE A 17 -4.90 -1.89 5.60
N ALA A 18 -3.76 -2.43 6.02
CA ALA A 18 -3.48 -2.78 7.40
C ALA A 18 -2.72 -1.65 8.08
N THR A 19 -3.00 -1.42 9.36
CA THR A 19 -2.33 -0.41 10.19
C THR A 19 -1.81 -1.08 11.46
N THR A 20 -0.57 -0.81 11.81
CA THR A 20 0.03 -1.28 13.08
C THR A 20 0.89 -0.17 13.68
N GLU A 21 0.88 -0.08 15.01
CA GLU A 21 1.76 0.80 15.77
C GLU A 21 2.92 -0.03 16.34
N LEU A 22 4.14 0.46 16.11
CA LEU A 22 5.37 -0.15 16.62
C LEU A 22 5.94 0.77 17.70
N PRO A 23 5.96 0.32 18.97
CA PRO A 23 6.45 1.12 20.09
C PRO A 23 7.86 1.66 19.84
N GLY A 24 8.03 2.98 19.95
CA GLY A 24 9.30 3.66 19.74
C GLY A 24 9.72 3.83 18.27
N VAL A 25 8.93 3.35 17.31
CA VAL A 25 9.23 3.44 15.87
C VAL A 25 8.21 4.31 15.14
N GLY A 26 6.91 4.11 15.39
CA GLY A 26 5.82 4.86 14.75
C GLY A 26 4.70 3.98 14.20
N VAL A 27 3.85 4.57 13.37
CA VAL A 27 2.69 3.90 12.77
C VAL A 27 3.00 3.48 11.34
N LEU A 28 2.93 2.19 11.08
CA LEU A 28 3.01 1.62 9.73
C LEU A 28 1.61 1.40 9.16
N ARG A 29 1.40 1.90 7.94
CA ARG A 29 0.27 1.53 7.08
C ARG A 29 0.80 0.79 5.86
N VAL A 30 0.21 -0.37 5.57
CA VAL A 30 0.64 -1.23 4.47
C VAL A 30 -0.57 -1.69 3.65
N VAL A 31 -0.39 -1.79 2.33
CA VAL A 31 -1.36 -2.42 1.43
C VAL A 31 -0.65 -3.07 0.25
N TYR A 32 -1.11 -4.24 -0.16
CA TYR A 32 -0.67 -4.86 -1.40
C TYR A 32 -1.49 -4.31 -2.57
N ALA A 33 -0.83 -4.02 -3.67
CA ALA A 33 -1.43 -3.58 -4.92
C ALA A 33 -0.88 -4.42 -6.08
N ARG A 34 -1.62 -4.46 -7.18
CA ARG A 34 -1.10 -4.88 -8.48
C ARG A 34 -0.77 -3.64 -9.30
N ASP A 35 0.42 -3.60 -9.87
CA ASP A 35 0.74 -2.59 -10.88
C ASP A 35 0.00 -2.89 -12.21
N PRO A 36 0.09 -2.01 -13.22
CA PRO A 36 -0.57 -2.22 -14.51
C PRO A 36 -0.09 -3.47 -15.27
N GLU A 37 1.10 -3.97 -14.96
CA GLU A 37 1.67 -5.19 -15.54
C GLU A 37 1.22 -6.46 -14.79
N GLY A 38 0.53 -6.29 -13.66
CA GLY A 38 0.02 -7.36 -12.82
C GLY A 38 0.98 -7.81 -11.71
N ASN A 39 2.16 -7.19 -11.56
CA ASN A 39 3.08 -7.52 -10.48
C ASN A 39 2.50 -7.07 -9.14
N ILE A 40 2.74 -7.87 -8.09
CA ILE A 40 2.36 -7.48 -6.73
C ILE A 40 3.43 -6.57 -6.15
N VAL A 41 3.01 -5.38 -5.70
CA VAL A 41 3.85 -4.41 -4.99
C VAL A 41 3.28 -4.13 -3.60
N GLU A 42 4.15 -3.91 -2.62
CA GLU A 42 3.76 -3.49 -1.29
C GLU A 42 3.94 -1.97 -1.14
N LEU A 43 2.86 -1.27 -0.84
CA LEU A 43 2.91 0.17 -0.56
C LEU A 43 2.94 0.38 0.94
N GLN A 44 4.02 1.01 1.42
CA GLN A 44 4.20 1.34 2.82
C GLN A 44 4.13 2.84 3.06
N LYS A 45 3.54 3.24 4.20
CA LYS A 45 3.62 4.59 4.73
C LYS A 45 3.92 4.54 6.22
N TRP A 46 5.02 5.18 6.60
CA TRP A 46 5.41 5.44 8.00
C TRP A 46 5.00 6.86 8.42
N SER A 47 4.67 7.03 9.69
CA SER A 47 4.39 8.31 10.35
C SER A 47 4.68 8.20 11.83
#